data_AF-A0A356CHZ4-F1
#
_entry.id   AF-A0A356CHZ4-F1
#
_cell.length_a   1.000
_cell.length_b   1.000
_cell.length_c   1.000
_cell.angle_alpha   90.00
_cell.angle_beta   90.00
_cell.angle_gamma   90.00
#
_symmetry.space_group_name_H-M   'P 1'
#
loop_
_entity.id
_entity.type
_entity.pdbx_description
1 polymer ?
#
loop_
_entity_poly.entity_id
_entity_poly.type
_entity_poly.pdbx_seq_one_letter_code
_entity_poly.pdbx_strand_id
1 'polypeptide(L)'
;MFKTGLMQTYGRGLLSFNNEKIVIVGRRVIEEDQRKVSVRQEIHAGKNIYPLSYTLRRRGSDGWMITNVVINGINLGKTLRNQFVQATQKNAGNIDAVIARWSAEAN
;
A
#
# COMPACT_ATOMS: atom_id res chain seq x y z
N MET A 1 -8.47 -9.66 7.35
CA MET A 1 -9.07 -10.12 6.07
C MET A 1 -8.46 -9.34 4.90
N PHE A 2 -9.01 -8.22 4.40
CA PHE A 2 -8.37 -7.41 3.34
C PHE A 2 -6.98 -6.86 3.73
N LYS A 3 -6.85 -6.36 4.97
CA LYS A 3 -5.57 -5.95 5.57
C LYS A 3 -4.54 -7.09 5.60
N THR A 4 -4.98 -8.34 5.81
CA THR A 4 -4.10 -9.49 5.99
C THR A 4 -3.48 -9.92 4.66
N GLY A 5 -4.27 -10.01 3.58
CA GLY A 5 -3.76 -10.32 2.24
C GLY A 5 -2.78 -9.27 1.71
N LEU A 6 -3.10 -7.98 1.86
CA LEU A 6 -2.18 -6.88 1.52
C LEU A 6 -0.86 -6.97 2.30
N MET A 7 -0.93 -7.23 3.61
CA MET A 7 0.25 -7.35 4.46
C MET A 7 1.05 -8.61 4.17
N GLN A 8 0.41 -9.71 3.76
CA GLN A 8 1.12 -10.94 3.39
C GLN A 8 1.76 -10.84 2.00
N THR A 9 1.09 -10.29 0.99
CA THR A 9 1.64 -10.20 -0.38
C THR A 9 2.74 -9.14 -0.49
N TYR A 10 2.56 -7.97 0.12
CA TYR A 10 3.52 -6.87 0.01
C TYR A 10 4.45 -6.75 1.22
N GLY A 11 3.99 -7.20 2.40
CA GLY A 11 4.85 -7.27 3.58
C GLY A 11 5.88 -8.40 3.48
N ARG A 12 5.63 -9.52 2.78
CA ARG A 12 6.69 -10.53 2.53
C ARG A 12 7.85 -9.96 1.71
N GLY A 13 7.56 -9.12 0.71
CA GLY A 13 8.61 -8.45 -0.08
C GLY A 13 9.39 -7.42 0.73
N LEU A 14 8.78 -6.80 1.75
CA LEU A 14 9.44 -5.87 2.66
C LEU A 14 10.17 -6.56 3.83
N LEU A 15 9.68 -7.74 4.26
CA LEU A 15 10.23 -8.55 5.36
C LEU A 15 11.35 -9.48 4.91
N SER A 16 11.49 -9.75 3.60
CA SER A 16 12.65 -10.48 3.04
C SER A 16 13.95 -9.68 3.09
N PHE A 17 13.89 -8.40 3.45
CA PHE A 17 15.02 -7.50 3.50
C PHE A 17 15.73 -7.59 4.86
N ASN A 18 16.64 -8.54 4.99
CA ASN A 18 17.39 -8.74 6.24
C ASN A 18 18.49 -7.67 6.47
N ASN A 19 19.03 -7.04 5.42
CA ASN A 19 20.25 -6.20 5.51
C ASN A 19 20.27 -4.95 4.58
N GLU A 20 19.11 -4.46 4.15
CA GLU A 20 19.04 -3.41 3.12
C GLU A 20 18.95 -2.01 3.72
N LYS A 21 19.58 -1.03 3.05
CA LYS A 21 19.58 0.36 3.52
C LYS A 21 18.26 1.03 3.13
N ILE A 22 17.54 1.53 4.12
CA ILE A 22 16.30 2.28 3.93
C ILE A 22 16.61 3.79 3.92
N VAL A 23 16.22 4.48 2.86
CA VAL A 23 16.45 5.92 2.67
C VAL A 23 15.12 6.63 2.48
N ILE A 24 14.86 7.69 3.27
CA ILE A 24 13.73 8.60 3.02
C ILE A 24 14.21 9.74 2.13
N VAL A 25 13.56 9.92 0.98
CA VAL A 25 13.97 10.87 -0.05
C VAL A 25 13.12 12.14 0.04
N GLY A 26 13.78 13.30 -0.07
CA GLY A 26 13.10 14.59 -0.13
C GLY A 26 12.34 14.94 1.16
N ARG A 27 12.98 14.71 2.31
CA ARG A 27 12.43 15.12 3.61
C ARG A 27 12.13 16.61 3.61
N ARG A 28 10.95 16.96 4.11
CA ARG A 28 10.51 18.34 4.31
C ARG A 28 9.70 18.44 5.58
N VAL A 29 9.58 19.65 6.09
CA VAL A 29 8.64 19.96 7.18
C VAL A 29 7.21 19.75 6.68
N ILE A 30 6.38 19.19 7.54
CA ILE A 30 4.94 19.05 7.33
C ILE A 30 4.28 20.22 8.06
N GLU A 31 3.56 21.06 7.32
CA GLU A 31 2.84 22.19 7.90
C GLU A 31 1.69 21.69 8.79
N GLU A 32 1.33 22.47 9.81
CA GLU A 32 0.36 22.07 10.83
C GLU A 32 -1.06 21.82 10.25
N ASP A 33 -1.42 22.53 9.20
CA ASP A 33 -2.71 22.40 8.51
C ASP A 33 -2.75 21.24 7.51
N GLN A 34 -1.59 20.66 7.13
CA GLN A 34 -1.57 19.56 6.17
C GLN A 34 -2.36 18.36 6.69
N ARG A 35 -3.24 17.84 5.83
CA ARG A 35 -4.07 16.66 6.10
C ARG A 35 -3.73 15.46 5.22
N LYS A 36 -2.90 15.68 4.19
CA LYS A 36 -2.43 14.66 3.26
C LYS A 36 -0.97 14.93 2.92
N VAL A 37 -0.12 13.91 2.97
CA VAL A 37 1.29 14.00 2.58
C VAL A 37 1.69 12.80 1.74
N SER A 38 2.73 12.99 0.92
CA SER A 38 3.40 11.91 0.20
C SER A 38 4.80 11.76 0.77
N VAL A 39 5.17 10.55 1.16
CA VAL A 39 6.52 10.20 1.62
C VAL A 39 7.15 9.29 0.58
N ARG A 40 8.37 9.62 0.14
CA ARG A 40 9.15 8.76 -0.76
C ARG A 40 10.24 8.04 0.03
N GLN A 41 10.35 6.76 -0.21
CA GLN A 41 11.35 5.89 0.39
C GLN A 41 12.04 5.10 -0.71
N GLU A 42 13.32 4.80 -0.50
CA GLU A 42 14.07 3.86 -1.31
C GLU A 42 14.59 2.75 -0.41
N ILE A 43 14.59 1.54 -0.93
CA ILE A 43 15.24 0.38 -0.31
C ILE A 43 16.41 0.01 -1.22
N HIS A 44 17.62 0.05 -0.67
CA HIS A 44 18.86 -0.20 -1.40
C HIS A 44 19.37 -1.61 -1.07
N ALA A 45 19.28 -2.50 -2.06
CA ALA A 45 19.64 -3.91 -2.00
C ALA A 45 20.86 -4.18 -2.91
N GLY A 46 22.06 -3.94 -2.38
CA GLY A 46 23.29 -4.00 -3.18
C GLY A 46 23.28 -2.94 -4.28
N LYS A 47 23.23 -3.36 -5.56
CA LYS A 47 23.14 -2.46 -6.72
C LYS A 47 21.71 -2.07 -7.09
N ASN A 48 20.71 -2.72 -6.51
CA ASN A 48 19.31 -2.49 -6.83
C ASN A 48 18.70 -1.45 -5.90
N ILE A 49 17.92 -0.53 -6.46
CA ILE A 49 17.16 0.48 -5.70
C ILE A 49 15.69 0.26 -6.00
N TYR A 50 14.91 0.01 -4.95
CA TYR A 50 13.46 -0.14 -5.04
C TYR A 50 12.79 1.14 -4.51
N PRO A 51 12.18 1.96 -5.38
CA PRO A 51 11.46 3.15 -4.94
C PRO A 51 10.06 2.79 -4.46
N LEU A 52 9.68 3.38 -3.33
CA LEU A 52 8.36 3.30 -2.73
C LEU A 52 7.83 4.72 -2.48
N SER A 53 6.52 4.88 -2.60
CA SER A 53 5.86 6.07 -2.07
C SER A 53 4.60 5.73 -1.28
N TYR A 54 4.43 6.43 -0.18
CA TYR A 54 3.28 6.32 0.71
C TYR A 54 2.44 7.58 0.60
N THR A 55 1.14 7.43 0.42
CA THR A 55 0.19 8.52 0.67
C THR A 55 -0.31 8.38 2.10
N LEU A 56 -0.10 9.39 2.93
CA LEU A 56 -0.60 9.44 4.29
C LEU A 56 -1.72 10.47 4.43
N ARG A 57 -2.67 10.21 5.32
CA ARG A 57 -3.68 11.17 5.75
C ARG A 57 -3.67 11.31 7.26
N ARG A 58 -3.85 12.55 7.74
CA ARG A 58 -3.97 12.83 9.18
C ARG A 58 -5.32 12.34 9.67
N ARG A 59 -5.33 11.64 10.80
CA ARG A 59 -6.53 11.11 11.46
C ARG A 59 -6.69 11.78 12.82
N GLY A 60 -7.23 13.00 12.82
CA GLY A 60 -7.46 13.77 14.05
C GLY A 60 -6.19 13.87 14.91
N SER A 61 -6.34 13.56 16.20
CA SER A 61 -5.27 13.46 17.19
C SER A 61 -4.42 12.19 17.08
N ASP A 62 -4.89 11.15 16.38
CA ASP A 62 -4.25 9.83 16.30
C ASP A 62 -3.05 9.79 15.34
N GLY A 63 -2.63 10.95 14.82
CA GLY A 63 -1.46 11.09 13.94
C GLY A 63 -1.74 10.78 12.47
N TRP A 64 -0.75 10.22 11.78
CA TRP A 64 -0.78 9.97 10.34
C TRP A 64 -1.01 8.49 10.04
N MET A 65 -1.92 8.20 9.11
CA MET A 65 -2.17 6.86 8.61
C MET A 65 -1.81 6.75 7.13
N ILE A 66 -1.16 5.66 6.74
CA ILE A 66 -0.95 5.32 5.33
C ILE A 66 -2.30 4.91 4.72
N THR A 67 -2.66 5.57 3.62
CA THR A 67 -3.89 5.28 2.86
C THR A 67 -3.61 4.65 1.49
N ASN A 68 -2.39 4.77 0.99
CA ASN A 68 -1.99 4.12 -0.27
C ASN A 68 -0.47 3.89 -0.30
N VAL A 69 -0.05 2.91 -1.10
CA VAL A 69 1.34 2.60 -1.39
C VAL A 69 1.53 2.46 -2.90
N VAL A 70 2.64 2.97 -3.41
CA VAL A 70 3.12 2.72 -4.77
C VAL A 70 4.50 2.08 -4.66
N ILE A 71 4.71 0.95 -5.32
CA ILE A 71 5.99 0.21 -5.31
C ILE A 71 6.46 0.07 -6.74
N ASN A 72 7.65 0.59 -7.06
CA ASN A 72 8.22 0.53 -8.40
C ASN A 72 7.23 0.99 -9.50
N GLY A 73 6.51 2.09 -9.24
CA GLY A 73 5.48 2.64 -10.14
C GLY A 73 4.10 1.96 -10.08
N ILE A 74 3.97 0.79 -9.45
CA ILE A 74 2.70 0.07 -9.32
C ILE A 74 1.89 0.64 -8.15
N ASN A 75 0.74 1.25 -8.44
CA ASN A 75 -0.16 1.83 -7.43
C ASN A 75 -1.10 0.77 -6.87
N LEU A 76 -0.85 0.32 -5.63
CA LEU A 76 -1.57 -0.80 -5.04
C LEU A 76 -3.06 -0.52 -4.84
N GLY A 77 -3.41 0.68 -4.35
CA GLY A 77 -4.81 1.07 -4.17
C GLY A 77 -5.59 1.06 -5.48
N LYS A 78 -4.98 1.50 -6.59
CA LYS A 78 -5.59 1.43 -7.92
C LYS A 78 -5.70 -0.01 -8.42
N THR A 79 -4.65 -0.81 -8.28
CA THR A 79 -4.64 -2.22 -8.69
C THR A 79 -5.74 -3.01 -7.98
N LEU A 80 -5.81 -2.93 -6.65
CA LEU A 80 -6.81 -3.64 -5.86
C LEU A 80 -8.24 -3.15 -6.16
N ARG A 81 -8.43 -1.84 -6.35
CA ARG A 81 -9.72 -1.30 -6.78
C ARG A 81 -10.15 -1.90 -8.12
N ASN A 82 -9.25 -1.96 -9.10
CA ASN A 82 -9.54 -2.50 -10.41
C ASN A 82 -9.87 -4.00 -10.35
N GLN A 83 -9.11 -4.77 -9.57
CA GLN A 83 -9.38 -6.19 -9.36
C GLN A 83 -10.74 -6.42 -8.69
N PHE A 84 -11.10 -5.61 -7.68
CA PHE A 84 -12.40 -5.67 -7.03
C PHE A 84 -13.54 -5.39 -8.02
N VAL A 85 -13.42 -4.32 -8.82
CA VAL A 85 -14.42 -3.98 -9.85
C VAL A 85 -14.58 -5.12 -10.87
N GLN A 86 -13.49 -5.71 -11.33
CA GLN A 86 -13.53 -6.86 -12.24
C GLN A 86 -14.20 -8.07 -11.60
N ALA A 87 -13.93 -8.34 -10.32
CA ALA A 87 -14.61 -9.42 -9.60
C ALA A 87 -16.11 -9.15 -9.47
N THR A 88 -16.52 -7.92 -9.15
CA THR A 88 -17.95 -7.55 -9.10
C THR A 88 -18.63 -7.74 -10.45
N GLN A 89 -18.00 -7.33 -11.55
CA GLN A 89 -18.53 -7.54 -12.90
C GLN A 89 -18.70 -9.03 -13.22
N LYS A 90 -17.69 -9.86 -12.91
CA LYS A 90 -17.74 -11.32 -13.12
C LYS A 90 -18.80 -12.02 -12.26
N ASN A 91 -19.17 -11.45 -11.12
CA ASN A 91 -20.20 -11.97 -10.23
C ASN A 91 -21.55 -11.24 -10.43
N ALA A 92 -21.80 -10.68 -11.62
CA ALA A 92 -23.05 -10.02 -11.99
C ALA A 92 -23.52 -8.94 -10.98
N GLY A 93 -22.59 -8.21 -10.37
CA GLY A 93 -22.89 -7.19 -9.37
C GLY A 93 -23.07 -7.71 -7.94
N ASN A 94 -22.95 -9.02 -7.69
CA ASN A 94 -23.06 -9.58 -6.35
C ASN A 94 -21.81 -9.25 -5.51
N ILE A 95 -21.89 -8.16 -4.74
CA ILE A 95 -20.78 -7.67 -3.90
C ILE A 95 -20.50 -8.63 -2.74
N ASP A 96 -21.51 -9.24 -2.13
CA ASP A 96 -21.33 -10.15 -1.00
C ASP A 96 -20.52 -11.39 -1.41
N ALA A 97 -20.80 -11.95 -2.60
CA ALA A 97 -20.03 -13.05 -3.17
C ALA A 97 -18.57 -12.65 -3.43
N VAL A 98 -18.32 -11.41 -3.88
CA VAL A 98 -16.97 -10.89 -4.05
C VAL A 98 -16.26 -10.75 -2.71
N ILE A 99 -16.89 -10.17 -1.69
CA ILE A 99 -16.31 -10.01 -0.34
C ILE A 99 -15.95 -11.38 0.26
N ALA A 100 -16.85 -12.37 0.11
CA ALA A 100 -16.63 -13.73 0.60
C ALA A 100 -15.42 -14.39 -0.08
N ARG A 101 -15.31 -14.29 -1.42
CA ARG A 101 -14.20 -14.88 -2.19
C ARG A 101 -12.88 -14.13 -2.01
N TRP A 102 -12.94 -12.81 -1.93
CA TRP A 102 -11.77 -11.96 -1.68
C TRP A 102 -11.07 -12.27 -0.36
N SER A 103 -11.83 -12.77 0.61
CA SER A 103 -11.32 -13.21 1.91
C SER A 103 -10.63 -14.59 1.86
N ALA A 104 -10.87 -15.39 0.81
CA ALA A 104 -10.33 -16.74 0.66
C ALA A 104 -9.00 -16.76 -0.13
N GLU A 105 -8.82 -15.90 -1.14
CA GLU A 105 -7.57 -15.80 -1.91
C GLU A 105 -6.41 -15.16 -1.12
N ALA A 106 -6.71 -14.56 0.04
CA ALA A 106 -5.76 -13.96 0.94
C ALA A 106 -5.19 -14.93 2.01
N ASN A 107 -5.54 -16.22 1.95
CA ASN A 107 -5.06 -17.29 2.83
C ASN A 107 -4.16 -18.27 2.08
#